data_AF-A0A139CWA6-F1
#
_entry.id   AF-A0A139CWA6-F1
#
_cell.length_a   1.000
_cell.length_b   1.000
_cell.length_c   1.000
_cell.angle_alpha   90.00
_cell.angle_beta   90.00
_cell.angle_gamma   90.00
#
_symmetry.space_group_name_H-M   'P 1'
#
loop_
_entity.id
_entity.type
_entity.pdbx_description
1 polymer ?
#
loop_
_entity_poly.entity_id
_entity_poly.type
_entity_poly.pdbx_seq_one_letter_code
_entity_poly.pdbx_strand_id
1 'polypeptide(L)'
;MIDNRLDFLEEENKQELPHEKMLEKIEESIINLNSNINEKIEFIKNEINKIENDLKSKKEEWEKDNEEQQERYQKKLKEYQEESFDPSKIENKLKRFNQVKNELDKKSDLSKDLDELYNNRRGLLENLRETRRRKFQELNTAAERVNEELRGIVKVEVEYEGQKKSFVDEIFGLNTGARKKQLKKIIGHNKFTPQKFSDIVLKGKENIIENYKITEATAESLSEISLSKLLDLQIFDIKPSINITSIA
;
A
#
# COMPACT_ATOMS: atom_id res chain seq x y z
N MET A 1 -49.32 -71.33 -12.75
CA MET A 1 -50.34 -72.35 -13.09
C MET A 1 -50.76 -72.09 -14.51
N ILE A 2 -50.15 -72.78 -15.48
CA ILE A 2 -50.78 -72.92 -16.79
C ILE A 2 -51.83 -74.01 -16.59
N ASP A 3 -53.09 -73.65 -16.76
CA ASP A 3 -54.25 -74.50 -16.55
C ASP A 3 -54.18 -75.65 -17.57
N ASN A 4 -53.72 -76.83 -17.13
CA ASN A 4 -53.58 -78.02 -17.96
C ASN A 4 -54.97 -78.64 -18.15
N ARG A 5 -55.83 -78.00 -18.94
CA ARG A 5 -57.07 -78.61 -19.44
C ARG A 5 -56.75 -79.53 -20.61
N LEU A 6 -56.06 -80.62 -20.31
CA LEU A 6 -55.79 -81.73 -21.23
C LEU A 6 -56.63 -82.96 -20.89
N ASP A 7 -57.70 -82.79 -20.10
CA ASP A 7 -58.63 -83.84 -19.66
C ASP A 7 -59.22 -84.66 -20.82
N PHE A 8 -59.21 -84.13 -22.06
CA PHE A 8 -59.67 -84.85 -23.25
C PHE A 8 -58.66 -85.88 -23.79
N LEU A 9 -57.42 -85.90 -23.30
CA LEU A 9 -56.34 -86.81 -23.69
C LEU A 9 -56.07 -87.89 -22.63
N GLU A 10 -56.95 -88.11 -21.66
CA GLU A 10 -56.82 -89.21 -20.70
C GLU A 10 -56.98 -90.58 -21.41
N GLU A 11 -56.19 -91.59 -21.00
CA GLU A 11 -56.16 -92.93 -21.62
C GLU A 11 -57.55 -93.59 -21.72
N GLU A 12 -58.43 -93.34 -20.74
CA GLU A 12 -59.81 -93.84 -20.71
C GLU A 12 -60.69 -93.32 -21.87
N ASN A 13 -60.33 -92.18 -22.48
CA ASN A 13 -61.10 -91.55 -23.57
C ASN A 13 -60.56 -91.87 -24.98
N LYS A 14 -59.44 -92.61 -25.10
CA LYS A 14 -58.76 -92.87 -26.39
C LYS A 14 -59.18 -94.18 -27.07
N GLN A 15 -59.57 -95.18 -26.27
CA GLN A 15 -59.96 -96.50 -26.75
C GLN A 15 -61.36 -96.47 -27.35
N GLU A 16 -61.48 -95.96 -28.59
CA GLU A 16 -62.60 -96.10 -29.57
C GLU A 16 -62.63 -94.95 -30.61
N LEU A 17 -61.69 -93.99 -30.55
CA LEU A 17 -61.68 -92.83 -31.45
C LEU A 17 -61.03 -93.13 -32.83
N PRO A 18 -61.61 -92.65 -33.95
CA PRO A 18 -60.93 -92.69 -35.25
C PRO A 18 -59.64 -91.85 -35.20
N HIS A 19 -58.49 -92.45 -35.53
CA HIS A 19 -57.15 -91.83 -35.56
C HIS A 19 -56.39 -91.68 -34.23
N GLU A 20 -56.54 -92.63 -33.30
CA GLU A 20 -55.79 -92.77 -32.03
C GLU A 20 -54.27 -92.43 -32.12
N LYS A 21 -53.53 -93.01 -33.07
CA LYS A 21 -52.08 -92.74 -33.27
C LYS A 21 -51.74 -91.27 -33.58
N MET A 22 -52.68 -90.50 -34.11
CA MET A 22 -52.48 -89.07 -34.37
C MET A 22 -52.67 -88.25 -33.08
N LEU A 23 -53.59 -88.68 -32.21
CA LEU A 23 -53.80 -88.06 -30.90
C LEU A 23 -52.61 -88.29 -29.95
N GLU A 24 -52.02 -89.49 -29.95
CA GLU A 24 -50.78 -89.78 -29.20
C GLU A 24 -49.62 -88.85 -29.61
N LYS A 25 -49.43 -88.62 -30.91
CA LYS A 25 -48.39 -87.70 -31.41
C LYS A 25 -48.66 -86.24 -31.03
N ILE A 26 -49.93 -85.84 -30.96
CA ILE A 26 -50.31 -84.49 -30.52
C ILE A 26 -50.03 -84.35 -29.03
N GLU A 27 -50.36 -85.35 -28.23
CA GLU A 27 -50.06 -85.39 -26.80
C GLU A 27 -48.56 -85.35 -26.53
N GLU A 28 -47.75 -86.16 -27.22
CA GLU A 28 -46.28 -86.09 -27.16
C GLU A 28 -45.77 -84.69 -27.52
N SER A 29 -46.36 -84.07 -28.56
CA SER A 29 -46.00 -82.70 -28.97
C SER A 29 -46.36 -81.66 -27.90
N ILE A 30 -47.49 -81.83 -27.21
CA ILE A 30 -47.94 -80.95 -26.12
C ILE A 30 -47.07 -81.15 -24.86
N ILE A 31 -46.75 -82.39 -24.50
CA ILE A 31 -45.84 -82.71 -23.39
C ILE A 31 -44.45 -82.12 -23.66
N ASN A 32 -43.92 -82.30 -24.88
CA ASN A 32 -42.64 -81.72 -25.29
C ASN A 32 -42.68 -80.18 -25.28
N LEU A 33 -43.78 -79.57 -25.73
CA LEU A 33 -43.95 -78.12 -25.66
C LEU A 33 -43.98 -77.62 -24.21
N ASN A 34 -44.75 -78.27 -23.33
CA ASN A 34 -44.83 -77.92 -21.92
C ASN A 34 -43.48 -78.08 -21.21
N SER A 35 -42.76 -79.17 -21.50
CA SER A 35 -41.41 -79.37 -20.95
C SER A 35 -40.45 -78.27 -21.43
N ASN A 36 -40.43 -77.97 -22.73
CA ASN A 36 -39.62 -76.89 -23.29
C ASN A 36 -39.97 -75.50 -22.70
N ILE A 37 -41.26 -75.22 -22.47
CA ILE A 37 -41.72 -73.97 -21.85
C ILE A 37 -41.21 -73.88 -20.40
N ASN A 38 -41.37 -74.94 -19.62
CA ASN A 38 -40.92 -74.97 -18.23
C ASN A 38 -39.40 -74.82 -18.10
N GLU A 39 -38.64 -75.49 -18.97
CA GLU A 39 -37.18 -75.32 -19.03
C GLU A 39 -36.79 -73.87 -19.35
N LYS A 40 -37.44 -73.23 -20.33
CA LYS A 40 -37.20 -71.82 -20.66
C LYS A 40 -37.59 -70.87 -19.52
N ILE A 41 -38.68 -71.14 -18.81
CA ILE A 41 -39.09 -70.36 -17.64
C ILE A 41 -38.03 -70.45 -16.53
N GLU A 42 -37.55 -71.66 -16.22
CA GLU A 42 -36.49 -71.85 -15.23
C GLU A 42 -35.17 -71.22 -15.66
N PHE A 43 -34.83 -71.29 -16.95
CA PHE A 43 -33.67 -70.58 -17.50
C PHE A 43 -33.78 -69.06 -17.31
N ILE A 44 -34.93 -68.47 -17.64
CA ILE A 44 -35.17 -67.02 -17.48
C ILE A 44 -35.11 -66.61 -16.01
N LYS A 45 -35.72 -67.39 -15.09
CA LYS A 45 -35.65 -67.12 -13.65
C LYS A 45 -34.20 -67.13 -13.15
N ASN A 46 -33.40 -68.09 -13.59
CA ASN A 46 -31.99 -68.18 -13.21
C ASN A 46 -31.18 -67.00 -13.74
N GLU A 47 -31.42 -66.56 -14.97
CA GLU A 47 -30.77 -65.35 -15.52
C GLU A 47 -31.19 -64.07 -14.78
N ILE A 48 -32.47 -63.92 -14.43
CA ILE A 48 -32.95 -62.80 -13.61
C ILE A 48 -32.25 -62.80 -12.25
N ASN A 49 -32.21 -63.94 -11.55
CA ASN A 49 -31.56 -64.04 -10.25
C ASN A 49 -30.05 -63.72 -10.32
N LYS A 50 -29.36 -64.11 -11.40
CA LYS A 50 -27.95 -63.74 -11.60
C LYS A 50 -27.78 -62.23 -11.77
N ILE A 51 -28.63 -61.60 -12.59
CA ILE A 51 -28.59 -60.15 -12.84
C ILE A 51 -28.92 -59.39 -11.55
N GLU A 52 -29.93 -59.82 -10.78
CA GLU A 52 -30.27 -59.19 -9.51
C GLU A 52 -29.11 -59.25 -8.51
N ASN A 53 -28.41 -60.39 -8.43
CA ASN A 53 -27.24 -60.52 -7.58
C ASN A 53 -26.06 -59.64 -8.05
N ASP A 54 -25.79 -59.58 -9.36
CA ASP A 54 -24.74 -58.72 -9.93
C ASP A 54 -25.04 -57.23 -9.73
N LEU A 55 -26.30 -56.82 -9.89
CA LEU A 55 -26.75 -55.46 -9.61
C LEU A 55 -26.61 -55.12 -8.13
N LYS A 56 -26.93 -56.07 -7.24
CA LYS A 56 -26.77 -55.88 -5.81
C LYS A 56 -25.31 -55.70 -5.42
N SER A 57 -24.40 -56.55 -5.93
CA SER A 57 -22.97 -56.40 -5.65
C SER A 57 -22.39 -55.09 -6.18
N LYS A 58 -22.78 -54.67 -7.40
CA LYS A 58 -22.36 -53.38 -7.96
C LYS A 58 -22.89 -52.19 -7.17
N LYS A 59 -24.10 -52.30 -6.63
CA LYS A 59 -24.67 -51.27 -5.77
C LYS A 59 -23.89 -51.14 -4.46
N GLU A 60 -23.53 -52.25 -3.83
CA GLU A 60 -22.73 -52.27 -2.59
C GLU A 60 -21.32 -51.69 -2.84
N GLU A 61 -20.70 -52.01 -3.97
CA GLU A 61 -19.41 -51.43 -4.38
C GLU A 61 -19.51 -49.90 -4.59
N TRP A 62 -20.56 -49.44 -5.29
CA TRP A 62 -20.80 -48.01 -5.52
C TRP A 62 -21.08 -47.24 -4.22
N GLU A 63 -21.85 -47.82 -3.30
CA GLU A 63 -22.14 -47.18 -2.00
C GLU A 63 -20.84 -46.96 -1.21
N LYS A 64 -19.95 -47.96 -1.18
CA LYS A 64 -18.65 -47.85 -0.52
C LYS A 64 -17.74 -46.80 -1.16
N ASP A 65 -17.62 -46.81 -2.49
CA ASP A 65 -16.84 -45.81 -3.23
C ASP A 65 -17.39 -44.39 -2.99
N ASN A 66 -18.71 -44.24 -2.96
CA ASN A 66 -19.35 -42.95 -2.72
C ASN A 66 -19.11 -42.43 -1.29
N GLU A 67 -19.13 -43.30 -0.28
CA GLU A 67 -18.75 -42.96 1.09
C GLU A 67 -17.29 -42.51 1.18
N GLU A 68 -16.35 -43.24 0.58
CA GLU A 68 -14.92 -42.87 0.57
C GLU A 68 -14.70 -41.52 -0.13
N GLN A 69 -15.42 -41.24 -1.22
CA GLN A 69 -15.35 -39.95 -1.91
C GLN A 69 -15.96 -38.81 -1.08
N GLN A 70 -17.08 -39.06 -0.38
CA GLN A 70 -17.67 -38.08 0.54
C GLN A 70 -16.72 -37.74 1.68
N GLU A 71 -16.06 -38.74 2.29
CA GLU A 71 -15.06 -38.50 3.33
C GLU A 71 -13.88 -37.69 2.81
N ARG A 72 -13.34 -38.03 1.63
CA ARG A 72 -12.27 -37.25 0.98
C ARG A 72 -12.70 -35.81 0.72
N TYR A 73 -13.94 -35.61 0.25
CA TYR A 73 -14.51 -34.28 0.00
C TYR A 73 -14.65 -33.47 1.29
N GLN A 74 -15.22 -34.07 2.35
CA GLN A 74 -15.36 -33.42 3.65
C GLN A 74 -14.00 -33.11 4.28
N LYS A 75 -13.01 -33.99 4.14
CA LYS A 75 -11.65 -33.77 4.62
C LYS A 75 -10.99 -32.59 3.90
N LYS A 76 -11.07 -32.53 2.56
CA LYS A 76 -10.59 -31.37 1.78
C LYS A 76 -11.31 -30.08 2.17
N LEU A 77 -12.63 -30.13 2.41
CA LEU A 77 -13.38 -28.97 2.90
C LEU A 77 -12.89 -28.47 4.25
N LYS A 78 -12.58 -29.38 5.18
CA LYS A 78 -11.98 -29.02 6.47
C LYS A 78 -10.57 -28.47 6.31
N GLU A 79 -9.73 -29.07 5.47
CA GLU A 79 -8.39 -28.56 5.15
C GLU A 79 -8.45 -27.13 4.60
N TYR A 80 -9.37 -26.82 3.68
CA TYR A 80 -9.58 -25.45 3.17
C TYR A 80 -10.13 -24.46 4.21
N GLN A 81 -10.96 -24.93 5.14
CA GLN A 81 -11.48 -24.11 6.25
C GLN A 81 -10.40 -23.85 7.32
N GLU A 82 -9.52 -24.82 7.57
CA GLU A 82 -8.38 -24.71 8.47
C GLU A 82 -7.25 -23.84 7.87
N GLU A 83 -7.04 -23.89 6.55
CA GLU A 83 -6.19 -22.96 5.78
C GLU A 83 -6.81 -21.55 5.60
N SER A 84 -7.61 -21.07 6.55
CA SER A 84 -7.95 -19.65 6.74
C SER A 84 -8.23 -18.81 5.48
N PHE A 85 -8.99 -19.35 4.51
CA PHE A 85 -9.44 -18.57 3.35
C PHE A 85 -10.72 -17.80 3.72
N ASP A 86 -10.56 -16.73 4.50
CA ASP A 86 -11.66 -15.84 4.89
C ASP A 86 -11.72 -14.65 3.91
N PRO A 87 -12.68 -14.62 2.96
CA PRO A 87 -12.77 -13.58 1.93
C PRO A 87 -12.86 -12.18 2.55
N SER A 88 -13.49 -12.07 3.72
CA SER A 88 -13.63 -10.82 4.48
C SER A 88 -12.27 -10.30 4.96
N LYS A 89 -11.34 -11.20 5.35
CA LYS A 89 -9.97 -10.80 5.74
C LYS A 89 -9.16 -10.33 4.53
N ILE A 90 -9.35 -10.91 3.36
CA ILE A 90 -8.69 -10.47 2.12
C ILE A 90 -9.19 -9.10 1.70
N GLU A 91 -10.51 -8.89 1.69
CA GLU A 91 -11.10 -7.59 1.37
C GLU A 91 -10.63 -6.50 2.35
N ASN A 92 -10.59 -6.81 3.64
CA ASN A 92 -10.06 -5.90 4.65
C ASN A 92 -8.56 -5.62 4.47
N LYS A 93 -7.76 -6.62 4.10
CA LYS A 93 -6.34 -6.44 3.77
C LYS A 93 -6.14 -5.60 2.52
N LEU A 94 -6.94 -5.80 1.47
CA LEU A 94 -6.91 -5.01 0.24
C LEU A 94 -7.32 -3.56 0.49
N LYS A 95 -8.36 -3.33 1.29
CA LYS A 95 -8.76 -1.99 1.75
C LYS A 95 -7.61 -1.28 2.47
N ARG A 96 -6.96 -1.97 3.43
CA ARG A 96 -5.79 -1.44 4.14
C ARG A 96 -4.60 -1.20 3.22
N PHE A 97 -4.32 -2.12 2.29
CA PHE A 97 -3.26 -1.96 1.30
C PHE A 97 -3.49 -0.74 0.42
N ASN A 98 -4.70 -0.57 -0.11
CA ASN A 98 -5.05 0.58 -0.94
C ASN A 98 -4.99 1.89 -0.16
N GLN A 99 -5.40 1.90 1.12
CA GLN A 99 -5.22 3.07 2.00
C GLN A 99 -3.74 3.41 2.16
N VAL A 100 -2.89 2.43 2.51
CA VAL A 100 -1.45 2.65 2.68
C VAL A 100 -0.81 3.11 1.37
N LYS A 101 -1.19 2.52 0.24
CA LYS A 101 -0.72 2.94 -1.09
C LYS A 101 -1.09 4.40 -1.37
N ASN A 102 -2.35 4.78 -1.16
CA ASN A 102 -2.80 6.15 -1.37
C ASN A 102 -2.04 7.14 -0.47
N GLU A 103 -1.79 6.80 0.79
CA GLU A 103 -1.00 7.64 1.69
C GLU A 103 0.47 7.72 1.27
N LEU A 104 1.04 6.65 0.71
CA LEU A 104 2.39 6.64 0.15
C LEU A 104 2.50 7.54 -1.09
N ASP A 105 1.51 7.46 -1.98
CA ASP A 105 1.43 8.29 -3.19
C ASP A 105 1.30 9.77 -2.80
N LYS A 106 0.39 10.11 -1.86
CA LYS A 106 0.28 11.47 -1.30
C LYS A 106 1.59 11.97 -0.68
N LYS A 107 2.29 11.11 0.07
CA LYS A 107 3.58 11.47 0.67
C LYS A 107 4.62 11.76 -0.41
N SER A 108 4.63 10.99 -1.50
CA SER A 108 5.52 11.21 -2.65
C SER A 108 5.26 12.56 -3.30
N ASP A 109 3.99 12.89 -3.55
CA ASP A 109 3.62 14.16 -4.16
C ASP A 109 3.93 15.35 -3.24
N LEU A 110 3.57 15.26 -1.95
CA LEU A 110 3.94 16.29 -0.96
C LEU A 110 5.46 16.48 -0.84
N SER A 111 6.25 15.42 -1.01
CA SER A 111 7.72 15.54 -1.01
C SER A 111 8.22 16.31 -2.21
N LYS A 112 7.65 16.08 -3.41
CA LYS A 112 8.01 16.84 -4.61
C LYS A 112 7.61 18.30 -4.48
N ASP A 113 6.39 18.57 -3.98
CA ASP A 113 5.91 19.92 -3.74
C ASP A 113 6.82 20.67 -2.76
N LEU A 114 7.26 20.00 -1.68
CA LEU A 114 8.22 20.56 -0.74
C LEU A 114 9.55 20.89 -1.40
N ASP A 115 10.11 19.99 -2.21
CA ASP A 115 11.37 20.21 -2.91
C ASP A 115 11.27 21.38 -3.90
N GLU A 116 10.17 21.49 -4.64
CA GLU A 116 9.88 22.63 -5.51
C GLU A 116 9.79 23.95 -4.72
N LEU A 117 9.07 23.96 -3.59
CA LEU A 117 8.97 25.14 -2.73
C LEU A 117 10.34 25.55 -2.17
N TYR A 118 11.19 24.60 -1.77
CA TYR A 118 12.55 24.89 -1.32
C TYR A 118 13.43 25.48 -2.42
N ASN A 119 13.33 24.94 -3.65
CA ASN A 119 14.07 25.45 -4.80
C ASN A 119 13.61 26.86 -5.18
N ASN A 120 12.29 27.09 -5.23
CA ASN A 120 11.70 28.40 -5.47
C ASN A 120 12.14 29.41 -4.41
N ARG A 121 12.08 29.02 -3.13
CA ARG A 121 12.56 29.86 -2.03
C ARG A 121 14.04 30.23 -2.19
N ARG A 122 14.90 29.27 -2.55
CA ARG A 122 16.33 29.53 -2.78
C ARG A 122 16.54 30.56 -3.89
N GLY A 123 15.82 30.44 -5.01
CA GLY A 123 15.85 31.41 -6.10
C GLY A 123 15.42 32.81 -5.64
N LEU A 124 14.32 32.90 -4.89
CA LEU A 124 13.83 34.17 -4.35
C LEU A 124 14.81 34.81 -3.36
N LEU A 125 15.49 34.01 -2.53
CA LEU A 125 16.50 34.52 -1.58
C LEU A 125 17.74 35.07 -2.30
N GLU A 126 18.14 34.49 -3.42
CA GLU A 126 19.24 35.04 -4.23
C GLU A 126 18.82 36.33 -4.93
N ASN A 127 17.63 36.37 -5.54
CA ASN A 127 17.07 37.59 -6.14
C ASN A 127 16.95 38.72 -5.12
N LEU A 128 16.53 38.40 -3.89
CA LEU A 128 16.46 39.36 -2.78
C LEU A 128 17.85 39.92 -2.46
N ARG A 129 18.87 39.06 -2.41
CA ARG A 129 20.26 39.46 -2.14
C ARG A 129 20.82 40.35 -3.24
N GLU A 130 20.60 40.00 -4.52
CA GLU A 130 21.01 40.82 -5.65
C GLU A 130 20.34 42.20 -5.63
N THR A 131 19.04 42.23 -5.35
CA THR A 131 18.27 43.48 -5.24
C THR A 131 18.81 44.38 -4.12
N ARG A 132 19.12 43.81 -2.95
CA ARG A 132 19.73 44.55 -1.83
C ARG A 132 21.11 45.08 -2.18
N ARG A 133 21.93 44.29 -2.87
CA ARG A 133 23.25 44.70 -3.34
C ARG A 133 23.17 45.88 -4.31
N ARG A 134 22.24 45.83 -5.28
CA ARG A 134 21.99 46.93 -6.22
C ARG A 134 21.57 48.21 -5.51
N LYS A 135 20.61 48.10 -4.58
CA LYS A 135 20.17 49.23 -3.74
C LYS A 135 21.33 49.86 -2.97
N PHE A 136 22.22 49.03 -2.40
CA PHE A 136 23.42 49.53 -1.73
C PHE A 136 24.38 50.24 -2.69
N GLN A 137 24.61 49.71 -3.88
CA GLN A 137 25.47 50.36 -4.88
C GLN A 137 24.94 51.73 -5.30
N GLU A 138 23.62 51.86 -5.46
CA GLU A 138 22.98 53.16 -5.73
C GLU A 138 23.19 54.14 -4.57
N LEU A 139 23.01 53.69 -3.32
CA LEU A 139 23.27 54.51 -2.13
C LEU A 139 24.74 54.92 -2.02
N ASN A 140 25.67 54.01 -2.31
CA ASN A 140 27.10 54.30 -2.27
C ASN A 140 27.49 55.32 -3.35
N THR A 141 26.95 55.17 -4.57
CA THR A 141 27.15 56.13 -5.67
C THR A 141 26.60 57.51 -5.29
N ALA A 142 25.45 57.57 -4.60
CA ALA A 142 24.90 58.83 -4.11
C ALA A 142 25.80 59.46 -3.04
N ALA A 143 26.35 58.67 -2.11
CA ALA A 143 27.30 59.16 -1.11
C ALA A 143 28.61 59.67 -1.75
N GLU A 144 29.11 59.01 -2.78
CA GLU A 144 30.28 59.47 -3.56
C GLU A 144 30.03 60.84 -4.20
N ARG A 145 28.87 61.04 -4.83
CA ARG A 145 28.49 62.35 -5.39
C ARG A 145 28.42 63.45 -4.33
N VAL A 146 27.83 63.13 -3.17
CA VAL A 146 27.78 64.07 -2.04
C VAL A 146 29.20 64.42 -1.55
N ASN A 147 30.11 63.45 -1.49
CA ASN A 147 31.51 63.70 -1.12
C ASN A 147 32.22 64.62 -2.13
N GLU A 148 31.98 64.44 -3.42
CA GLU A 148 32.52 65.30 -4.48
C GLU A 148 32.00 66.75 -4.34
N GLU A 149 30.71 66.93 -4.08
CA GLU A 149 30.09 68.25 -3.89
C GLU A 149 30.59 68.96 -2.63
N LEU A 150 30.79 68.21 -1.54
CA LEU A 150 31.25 68.75 -0.25
C LEU A 150 32.75 69.03 -0.20
N ARG A 151 33.50 68.74 -1.28
CA ARG A 151 34.93 69.08 -1.48
C ARG A 151 35.82 68.79 -0.27
N GLY A 152 35.55 67.71 0.44
CA GLY A 152 36.36 67.29 1.59
C GLY A 152 36.14 68.11 2.86
N ILE A 153 35.02 68.81 3.04
CA ILE A 153 34.62 69.36 4.36
C ILE A 153 34.13 68.21 5.27
N VAL A 154 33.44 67.24 4.65
CA VAL A 154 32.85 66.08 5.31
C VAL A 154 32.97 64.87 4.39
N LYS A 155 33.24 63.70 4.96
CA LYS A 155 33.23 62.39 4.30
C LYS A 155 32.02 61.58 4.74
N VAL A 156 31.20 61.20 3.79
CA VAL A 156 30.05 60.31 3.92
C VAL A 156 30.47 58.92 3.43
N GLU A 157 30.35 57.91 4.28
CA GLU A 157 30.61 56.51 3.95
C GLU A 157 29.36 55.67 4.22
N VAL A 158 29.04 54.75 3.31
CA VAL A 158 27.92 53.82 3.48
C VAL A 158 28.46 52.41 3.67
N GLU A 159 28.12 51.78 4.80
CA GLU A 159 28.49 50.40 5.09
C GLU A 159 27.33 49.45 4.78
N TYR A 160 27.59 48.45 3.94
CA TYR A 160 26.61 47.42 3.59
C TYR A 160 26.23 46.61 4.82
N GLU A 161 24.92 46.49 5.09
CA GLU A 161 24.39 45.78 6.26
C GLU A 161 25.07 46.22 7.59
N GLY A 162 25.38 47.52 7.74
CA GLY A 162 26.11 48.03 8.90
C GLY A 162 25.29 48.10 10.20
N GLN A 163 23.95 48.14 10.14
CA GLN A 163 23.08 48.18 11.34
C GLN A 163 22.88 46.82 12.02
N LYS A 164 23.95 46.03 12.17
CA LYS A 164 23.97 44.65 12.70
C LYS A 164 23.32 44.47 14.08
N LYS A 165 23.22 45.55 14.86
CA LYS A 165 22.57 45.55 16.18
C LYS A 165 21.08 45.18 16.10
N SER A 166 20.37 45.60 15.05
CA SER A 166 18.94 45.27 14.88
C SER A 166 18.72 43.76 14.80
N PHE A 167 19.60 43.04 14.10
CA PHE A 167 19.52 41.58 14.00
C PHE A 167 19.85 40.87 15.33
N VAL A 168 20.79 41.40 16.12
CA VAL A 168 21.04 40.91 17.49
C VAL A 168 19.77 41.03 18.35
N ASP A 169 19.12 42.20 18.28
CA ASP A 169 17.95 42.49 19.08
C ASP A 169 16.75 41.63 18.65
N GLU A 170 16.62 41.35 17.36
CA GLU A 170 15.61 40.41 16.83
C GLU A 170 15.80 39.00 17.39
N ILE A 171 17.01 38.42 17.28
CA ILE A 171 17.29 37.07 17.83
C ILE A 171 17.09 37.05 19.34
N PHE A 172 17.50 38.11 20.04
CA PHE A 172 17.34 38.20 21.48
C PHE A 172 15.86 38.25 21.89
N GLY A 173 15.01 38.92 21.10
CA GLY A 173 13.57 38.97 21.28
C GLY A 173 12.85 37.62 21.13
N LEU A 174 13.49 36.63 20.51
CA LEU A 174 12.97 35.26 20.41
C LEU A 174 13.11 34.45 21.71
N ASN A 175 13.68 35.03 22.78
CA ASN A 175 13.83 34.39 24.10
C ASN A 175 14.54 33.03 24.07
N THR A 176 15.52 32.87 23.18
CA THR A 176 16.29 31.63 23.01
C THR A 176 17.18 31.28 24.19
N GLY A 177 17.41 32.21 25.14
CA GLY A 177 18.40 32.05 26.20
C GLY A 177 19.84 32.42 25.77
N ALA A 178 20.06 32.73 24.50
CA ALA A 178 21.35 33.16 23.99
C ALA A 178 21.75 34.55 24.53
N ARG A 179 22.97 34.68 25.08
CA ARG A 179 23.48 35.94 25.60
C ARG A 179 23.83 36.89 24.44
N LYS A 180 23.44 38.17 24.53
CA LYS A 180 23.75 39.20 23.51
C LYS A 180 25.24 39.26 23.12
N LYS A 181 26.16 39.01 24.05
CA LYS A 181 27.62 38.98 23.77
C LYS A 181 27.99 37.86 22.79
N GLN A 182 27.36 36.68 22.90
CA GLN A 182 27.59 35.57 21.96
C GLN A 182 26.97 35.85 20.60
N LEU A 183 25.75 36.43 20.56
CA LEU A 183 25.10 36.84 19.31
C LEU A 183 25.93 37.86 18.53
N LYS A 184 26.52 38.85 19.22
CA LYS A 184 27.45 39.80 18.61
C LYS A 184 28.69 39.12 18.02
N LYS A 185 29.19 38.05 18.66
CA LYS A 185 30.33 37.26 18.15
C LYS A 185 29.97 36.56 16.83
N ILE A 186 28.77 36.00 16.73
CA ILE A 186 28.24 35.35 15.52
C ILE A 186 28.18 36.34 14.36
N ILE A 187 27.61 37.52 14.61
CA ILE A 187 27.39 38.55 13.57
C ILE A 187 28.68 39.29 13.18
N GLY A 188 29.68 39.27 14.07
CA GLY A 188 31.03 39.77 13.77
C GLY A 188 31.84 38.89 12.81
N HIS A 189 31.35 37.70 12.46
CA HIS A 189 32.04 36.82 11.52
C HIS A 189 32.00 37.40 10.09
N ASN A 190 33.12 37.34 9.36
CA ASN A 190 33.26 37.98 8.04
C ASN A 190 32.25 37.52 6.97
N LYS A 191 31.85 36.24 7.03
CA LYS A 191 30.91 35.59 6.12
C LYS A 191 29.49 35.51 6.69
N PHE A 192 29.19 36.30 7.72
CA PHE A 192 27.86 36.33 8.31
C PHE A 192 26.86 36.95 7.33
N THR A 193 25.73 36.27 7.14
CA THR A 193 24.50 36.83 6.57
C THR A 193 23.31 36.24 7.32
N PRO A 194 22.16 36.94 7.39
CA PRO A 194 20.94 36.39 8.02
C PRO A 194 20.54 35.04 7.42
N GLN A 195 20.65 34.89 6.09
CA GLN A 195 20.37 33.65 5.37
C GLN A 195 21.27 32.50 5.85
N LYS A 196 22.60 32.73 5.82
CA LYS A 196 23.58 31.70 6.19
C LYS A 196 23.48 31.33 7.66
N PHE A 197 23.15 32.28 8.53
CA PHE A 197 22.88 32.02 9.94
C PHE A 197 21.73 31.04 10.12
N SER A 198 20.56 31.32 9.55
CA SER A 198 19.42 30.42 9.67
C SER A 198 19.70 29.05 9.05
N ASP A 199 20.41 28.97 7.93
CA ASP A 199 20.80 27.70 7.30
C ASP A 199 21.71 26.86 8.19
N ILE A 200 22.64 27.50 8.92
CA ILE A 200 23.53 26.82 9.87
C ILE A 200 22.74 26.35 11.09
N VAL A 201 21.81 27.16 11.60
CA VAL A 201 20.98 26.80 12.74
C VAL A 201 20.05 25.62 12.40
N LEU A 202 19.49 25.59 11.18
CA LEU A 202 18.67 24.47 10.70
C LEU A 202 19.43 23.14 10.62
N LYS A 203 20.75 23.16 10.42
CA LYS A 203 21.59 21.96 10.38
C LYS A 203 21.97 21.43 11.77
N GLY A 204 21.52 22.08 12.85
CA GLY A 204 21.71 21.62 14.22
C GLY A 204 22.93 22.21 14.93
N LYS A 205 23.05 21.86 16.21
CA LYS A 205 23.96 22.50 17.17
C LYS A 205 25.45 22.33 16.82
N GLU A 206 25.84 21.18 16.28
CA GLU A 206 27.23 20.88 15.90
C GLU A 206 27.72 21.86 14.83
N ASN A 207 26.87 22.15 13.83
CA ASN A 207 27.17 23.10 12.77
C ASN A 207 27.33 24.54 13.31
N ILE A 208 26.52 24.93 14.30
CA ILE A 208 26.63 26.25 14.93
C ILE A 208 27.96 26.40 15.67
N ILE A 209 28.37 25.37 16.42
CA ILE A 209 29.63 25.36 17.17
C ILE A 209 30.82 25.44 16.21
N GLU A 210 30.83 24.64 15.15
CA GLU A 210 31.91 24.61 14.17
C GLU A 210 32.06 25.94 13.42
N ASN A 211 30.95 26.51 12.96
CA ASN A 211 30.98 27.72 12.13
C ASN A 211 31.23 29.00 12.95
N TYR A 212 30.69 29.09 14.17
CA TYR A 212 30.74 30.33 14.95
C TYR A 212 31.63 30.26 16.20
N LYS A 213 32.16 29.08 16.54
CA LYS A 213 33.05 28.87 17.70
C LYS A 213 32.44 29.44 18.99
N ILE A 214 31.16 29.14 19.21
CA ILE A 214 30.40 29.54 20.40
C ILE A 214 30.27 28.38 21.40
N THR A 215 29.83 28.68 22.61
CA THR A 215 29.59 27.67 23.66
C THR A 215 28.42 26.76 23.32
N GLU A 216 28.51 25.48 23.69
CA GLU A 216 27.49 24.46 23.45
C GLU A 216 26.10 24.89 23.95
N ALA A 217 26.00 25.40 25.18
CA ALA A 217 24.74 25.89 25.73
C ALA A 217 24.07 26.98 24.87
N THR A 218 24.85 27.81 24.16
CA THR A 218 24.28 28.82 23.25
C THR A 218 23.90 28.20 21.90
N ALA A 219 24.62 27.19 21.43
CA ALA A 219 24.25 26.47 20.22
C ALA A 219 22.94 25.67 20.42
N GLU A 220 22.77 25.04 21.58
CA GLU A 220 21.54 24.35 21.96
C GLU A 220 20.35 25.32 21.99
N SER A 221 20.47 26.40 22.75
CA SER A 221 19.50 27.51 22.78
C SER A 221 19.09 28.03 21.39
N LEU A 222 20.05 28.14 20.46
CA LEU A 222 19.76 28.62 19.10
C LEU A 222 19.10 27.53 18.23
N SER A 223 19.40 26.26 18.47
CA SER A 223 18.78 25.14 17.75
C SER A 223 17.30 24.93 18.10
N GLU A 224 16.85 25.47 19.24
CA GLU A 224 15.44 25.44 19.66
C GLU A 224 14.56 26.48 18.95
N ILE A 225 15.14 27.38 18.15
CA ILE A 225 14.34 28.35 17.37
C ILE A 225 13.44 27.58 16.39
N SER A 226 12.15 27.92 16.39
CA SER A 226 11.20 27.29 15.47
C SER A 226 11.53 27.57 14.00
N LEU A 227 11.20 26.61 13.13
CA LEU A 227 11.43 26.73 11.69
C LEU A 227 10.83 28.01 11.11
N SER A 228 9.60 28.37 11.49
CA SER A 228 8.95 29.60 11.00
C SER A 228 9.78 30.85 11.31
N LYS A 229 10.32 30.96 12.52
CA LYS A 229 11.17 32.09 12.92
C LYS A 229 12.51 32.09 12.22
N LEU A 230 13.10 30.93 11.96
CA LEU A 230 14.34 30.84 11.16
C LEU A 230 14.11 31.33 9.73
N LEU A 231 12.96 31.00 9.14
CA LEU A 231 12.58 31.47 7.80
C LEU A 231 12.35 32.99 7.76
N ASP A 232 11.78 33.58 8.82
CA ASP A 232 11.65 35.04 8.97
C ASP A 232 13.04 35.70 9.10
N LEU A 233 13.94 35.11 9.88
CA LEU A 233 15.31 35.62 10.04
C LEU A 233 16.10 35.58 8.72
N GLN A 234 15.86 34.61 7.83
CA GLN A 234 16.53 34.56 6.52
C GLN A 234 16.23 35.79 5.66
N ILE A 235 15.02 36.34 5.76
CA ILE A 235 14.59 37.52 5.00
C ILE A 235 14.83 38.83 5.75
N PHE A 236 15.37 38.79 6.97
CA PHE A 236 15.63 40.00 7.75
C PHE A 236 16.54 40.96 6.98
N ASP A 237 16.15 42.23 6.93
CA ASP A 237 16.89 43.29 6.23
C ASP A 237 17.75 44.07 7.21
N ILE A 238 19.06 43.80 7.18
CA ILE A 238 20.01 44.62 7.93
C ILE A 238 20.27 45.87 7.11
N LYS A 239 19.75 47.01 7.60
CA LYS A 239 19.91 48.28 6.92
C LYS A 239 21.38 48.71 6.84
N PRO A 240 21.79 49.41 5.78
CA PRO A 240 23.12 50.02 5.73
C PRO A 240 23.27 51.09 6.80
N SER A 241 24.49 51.30 7.30
CA SER A 241 24.81 52.46 8.14
C SER A 241 25.47 53.54 7.31
N ILE A 242 25.13 54.79 7.60
CA ILE A 242 25.72 55.98 6.97
C ILE A 242 26.58 56.64 8.04
N ASN A 243 27.87 56.70 7.81
CA ASN A 243 28.84 57.34 8.69
C ASN A 243 29.25 58.67 8.07
N ILE A 244 29.17 59.73 8.85
CA ILE A 244 29.53 61.09 8.43
C ILE A 244 30.69 61.53 9.32
N THR A 245 31.83 61.84 8.71
CA THR A 245 33.06 62.26 9.41
C THR A 245 33.51 63.62 8.89
N SER A 246 33.75 64.57 9.78
CA SER A 246 34.32 65.86 9.39
C SER A 246 35.80 65.65 9.04
N ILE A 247 36.21 66.17 7.89
CA ILE A 247 37.62 66.24 7.52
C ILE A 247 38.05 67.67 7.88
N ALA A 248 38.91 67.78 8.91
CA ALA A 248 39.50 69.04 9.35
C ALA A 248 40.67 69.43 8.43
#